data_AF-A0A0S3U225-F1
#
_entry.id   AF-A0A0S3U225-F1
#
_cell.length_a   1.000
_cell.length_b   1.000
_cell.length_c   1.000
_cell.angle_alpha   90.00
_cell.angle_beta   90.00
_cell.angle_gamma   90.00
#
_symmetry.space_group_name_H-M   'P 1'
#
loop_
_entity.id
_entity.type
_entity.pdbx_description
1 polymer ?
#
loop_
_entity_poly.entity_id
_entity_poly.type
_entity_poly.pdbx_seq_one_letter_code
_entity_poly.pdbx_strand_id
1 'polypeptide(L)' 'MRTLDLRQNAISVAELLQAAREEALIILGEDGSKFILEAADDFEQEVSELGQSEKFMAFLADRAQEPGNLSLEDIEQRLL' A
#
# COMPACT_ATOMS: atom_id res chain seq x y z
N MET A 1 -11.20 3.41 4.57
CA MET A 1 -10.65 4.77 4.74
C MET A 1 -11.73 5.66 5.32
N ARG A 2 -11.46 6.26 6.48
CA ARG A 2 -12.43 7.05 7.26
C ARG A 2 -11.89 8.42 7.61
N THR A 3 -12.77 9.43 7.67
CA THR A 3 -12.40 10.79 8.07
C THR A 3 -12.72 11.06 9.54
N LEU A 4 -11.76 11.65 10.26
CA LEU A 4 -11.89 12.14 11.63
C LEU A 4 -11.68 13.65 11.66
N ASP A 5 -12.63 14.35 12.29
CA ASP A 5 -12.59 15.80 12.42
C ASP A 5 -12.27 16.21 13.86
N LEU A 6 -11.03 16.66 14.09
CA LEU A 6 -10.55 17.04 15.42
C LEU A 6 -11.26 18.29 15.96
N ARG A 7 -11.92 19.07 15.09
CA ARG A 7 -12.76 20.22 15.50
C ARG A 7 -14.03 19.78 16.22
N GLN A 8 -14.48 18.54 15.96
CA GLN A 8 -15.75 18.02 16.48
C GLN A 8 -15.55 17.06 17.65
N ASN A 9 -14.41 16.37 17.71
CA ASN A 9 -14.11 15.40 18.76
C ASN A 9 -12.65 15.47 19.16
N ALA A 10 -12.39 15.67 20.46
CA ALA A 10 -11.08 15.48 21.03
C ALA A 10 -10.77 13.96 21.05
N ILE A 11 -9.84 13.55 20.19
CA ILE A 11 -9.34 12.17 20.10
C ILE A 11 -7.87 12.19 20.50
N SER A 12 -7.45 11.24 21.32
CA SER A 12 -6.05 11.06 21.70
C SER A 12 -5.23 10.42 20.58
N VAL A 13 -3.91 10.65 20.59
CA VAL A 13 -2.99 9.99 19.64
C VAL A 13 -3.09 8.46 19.72
N ALA A 14 -3.27 7.91 20.92
CA ALA A 14 -3.40 6.46 21.10
C ALA A 14 -4.66 5.89 20.40
N GLU A 15 -5.78 6.60 20.46
CA GLU A 15 -7.01 6.21 19.76
C GLU A 15 -6.87 6.34 18.23
N LEU A 16 -6.18 7.38 17.75
CA LEU A 16 -5.86 7.51 16.32
C LEU A 16 -5.04 6.32 15.83
N LEU A 17 -3.99 5.94 16.57
CA LEU A 17 -3.14 4.80 16.22
C LEU A 17 -3.89 3.47 16.26
N GLN A 18 -4.80 3.29 17.23
CA GLN A 18 -5.64 2.09 17.29
C GLN A 18 -6.59 2.01 16.09
N ALA A 19 -7.24 3.10 15.71
CA ALA A 19 -8.11 3.14 14.55
C ALA A 19 -7.33 2.94 13.22
N ALA A 20 -6.11 3.48 13.13
CA ALA A 20 -5.24 3.34 11.96
C ALA A 20 -4.74 1.91 11.71
N ARG A 21 -4.82 1.03 12.72
CA ARG A 21 -4.52 -0.42 12.56
C ARG A 21 -5.60 -1.17 11.80
N GLU A 22 -6.84 -0.69 11.85
CA GLU A 22 -7.98 -1.33 11.20
C GLU A 22 -8.21 -0.77 9.79
N GLU A 23 -8.02 0.53 9.62
CA GLU A 23 -8.12 1.20 8.32
C GLU A 23 -7.34 2.52 8.26
N ALA A 24 -6.94 2.96 7.06
CA ALA A 24 -6.37 4.28 6.85
C ALA A 24 -7.34 5.41 7.24
N LEU A 25 -6.83 6.46 7.85
CA LEU A 25 -7.59 7.61 8.37
C LEU A 25 -7.21 8.90 7.66
N ILE A 26 -8.20 9.74 7.38
CA ILE A 26 -8.01 11.16 7.05
C ILE A 26 -8.30 11.97 8.31
N ILE A 27 -7.35 12.79 8.75
CA ILE A 27 -7.48 13.64 9.93
C ILE A 27 -7.62 15.10 9.47
N LEU A 28 -8.70 15.76 9.88
CA LEU A 28 -8.89 17.20 9.72
C LEU A 28 -8.43 17.91 10.99
N GLY A 29 -7.38 18.71 10.87
CA GLY A 29 -6.87 19.57 11.93
C GLY A 29 -7.78 20.76 12.21
N GLU A 30 -7.59 21.39 13.37
CA GLU A 30 -8.38 22.55 13.78
C GLU A 30 -8.25 23.75 12.84
N ASP A 31 -7.07 23.90 12.23
CA ASP A 31 -6.73 24.90 11.22
C ASP A 31 -7.23 24.55 9.80
N GLY A 32 -7.93 23.43 9.65
CA GLY A 32 -8.40 22.91 8.36
C GLY A 32 -7.34 22.16 7.56
N SER A 33 -6.15 21.93 8.12
CA SER A 33 -5.15 21.03 7.54
C SER A 33 -5.69 19.60 7.42
N LYS A 34 -5.17 18.87 6.44
CA LYS A 34 -5.54 17.47 6.18
C LYS A 34 -4.30 16.60 6.30
N PHE A 35 -4.39 15.56 7.11
CA PHE A 35 -3.37 14.52 7.25
C PHE A 35 -3.94 13.17 6.89
N ILE A 36 -3.06 12.25 6.52
CA ILE A 36 -3.36 10.84 6.39
C ILE A 36 -2.57 10.12 7.48
N LEU A 37 -3.23 9.20 8.18
CA LEU A 37 -2.60 8.27 9.11
C LEU A 37 -3.00 6.86 8.71
N GLU A 38 -2.01 6.07 8.35
CA GLU A 38 -2.16 4.64 8.08
C GLU A 38 -1.10 3.88 8.89
N ALA A 39 -1.36 2.60 9.15
CA ALA A 39 -0.30 1.75 9.64
C ALA A 39 0.82 1.76 8.60
N ALA A 40 2.05 2.02 9.04
CA ALA A 40 3.19 1.74 8.21
C ALA A 40 3.16 0.23 7.95
N ASP A 41 2.85 -0.16 6.71
CA ASP A 41 3.04 -1.54 6.32
C ASP A 41 4.53 -1.73 5.99
N ASP A 42 5.04 -2.95 6.23
CA ASP A 42 6.41 -3.29 5.85
C ASP A 42 6.52 -3.42 4.32
N PHE A 43 5.42 -3.33 3.56
CA PHE A 43 5.40 -3.53 2.12
C PHE A 43 5.94 -2.30 1.36
N GLU A 44 5.60 -1.07 1.73
CA GLU A 44 6.24 0.11 1.14
C GLU A 44 7.76 0.12 1.41
N GLN A 45 8.16 -0.33 2.59
CA GLN A 45 9.57 -0.48 2.94
C GLN A 45 10.23 -1.61 2.13
N GLU A 46 9.62 -2.81 2.06
CA GLU A 46 10.10 -3.93 1.26
C GLU A 46 10.18 -3.57 -0.23
N VAL A 47 9.21 -2.85 -0.78
CA VAL A 47 9.22 -2.37 -2.17
C VAL A 47 10.38 -1.41 -2.40
N SER A 48 10.63 -0.48 -1.47
CA SER A 48 11.78 0.44 -1.54
C SER A 48 13.11 -0.33 -1.49
N GLU A 49 13.25 -1.29 -0.58
CA GLU A 49 14.45 -2.11 -0.41
C GLU A 49 14.69 -3.04 -1.62
N LEU A 50 13.65 -3.70 -2.13
CA LEU A 50 13.72 -4.57 -3.31
C LEU A 50 14.00 -3.77 -4.59
N GLY A 51 13.42 -2.58 -4.73
CA GLY A 51 13.68 -1.69 -5.86
C GLY A 51 15.13 -1.19 -5.93
N GLN A 52 15.83 -1.13 -4.79
CA GLN A 52 17.25 -0.78 -4.70
C GLN A 52 18.19 -1.99 -4.87
N SER A 53 17.66 -3.21 -4.88
CA SER A 53 18.46 -4.42 -5.05
C SER A 53 18.80 -4.67 -6.52
N GLU A 54 20.04 -4.37 -6.91
CA GLU A 54 20.53 -4.59 -8.29
C GLU A 54 20.30 -6.02 -8.78
N LYS A 55 20.51 -7.01 -7.91
CA LYS A 55 20.31 -8.42 -8.22
C LYS A 55 18.83 -8.72 -8.54
N PHE A 56 17.91 -8.17 -7.76
CA PHE A 56 16.48 -8.39 -7.95
C PHE A 56 15.98 -7.68 -9.21
N MET A 57 16.41 -6.44 -9.44
CA MET A 57 16.07 -5.69 -10.64
C MET A 57 16.62 -6.35 -11.92
N ALA A 58 17.83 -6.90 -11.88
CA ALA A 58 18.38 -7.68 -12.98
C ALA A 58 17.55 -8.95 -13.27
N PHE A 59 17.10 -9.65 -12.22
CA PHE A 59 16.20 -10.80 -12.36
C PHE A 59 14.86 -10.42 -13.00
N LEU A 60 14.24 -9.31 -12.60
CA LEU A 60 13.00 -8.83 -13.19
C LEU A 60 13.19 -8.41 -14.66
N ALA A 61 14.30 -7.77 -14.99
CA ALA A 61 14.63 -7.38 -16.36
C ALA A 61 14.84 -8.59 -17.29
N ASP A 62 15.40 -9.68 -16.77
CA ASP A 62 15.55 -10.95 -17.50
C ASP A 62 14.17 -11.62 -17.73
N ARG A 63 13.33 -11.68 -16.68
CA ARG A 63 11.95 -12.21 -16.77
C ARG A 63 11.09 -11.41 -17.75
N ALA A 64 11.22 -10.09 -17.78
CA ALA A 64 10.44 -9.22 -18.67
C ALA A 64 10.74 -9.46 -20.16
N GLN A 65 11.89 -10.06 -20.48
CA GLN A 65 12.28 -10.41 -21.85
C GLN A 65 11.79 -11.80 -22.26
N GLU A 66 11.22 -12.58 -21.35
CA GLU A 66 10.74 -13.90 -21.70
C GLU A 66 9.56 -13.81 -22.66
N PRO A 67 9.60 -14.50 -23.82
CA PRO A 67 8.56 -14.45 -24.84
C PRO A 67 7.27 -15.20 -24.44
N GLY A 68 7.13 -15.57 -23.17
CA GLY A 68 6.10 -16.45 -22.63
C GLY A 68 4.84 -15.71 -22.21
N ASN A 69 4.16 -15.06 -23.15
CA ASN A 69 2.84 -14.50 -22.90
C ASN A 69 1.83 -15.60 -23.29
N LEU A 70 1.33 -16.37 -22.30
CA LEU A 70 0.13 -17.17 -22.53
C LEU A 70 -1.07 -16.23 -22.46
N SER A 71 -1.94 -16.27 -23.47
CA SER A 71 -3.22 -15.60 -23.36
C SER A 71 -4.06 -16.23 -22.24
N LEU A 72 -5.03 -15.49 -21.70
CA LEU A 72 -5.94 -16.07 -20.72
C LEU A 72 -6.72 -17.24 -21.33
N GLU A 73 -7.06 -17.14 -22.62
CA GLU A 73 -7.69 -18.22 -23.39
C GLU A 73 -6.80 -19.48 -23.47
N ASP A 74 -5.49 -19.34 -23.67
CA ASP A 74 -4.55 -20.48 -23.68
C ASP A 74 -4.45 -21.17 -22.32
N ILE A 75 -4.61 -20.41 -21.23
CA ILE A 75 -4.60 -20.93 -19.86
C ILE A 75 -5.90 -21.69 -19.57
N GLU A 76 -7.04 -21.13 -19.96
CA GLU A 76 -8.35 -21.78 -19.78
C GLU A 76 -8.41 -23.15 -20.48
N GLN A 77 -7.84 -23.27 -21.68
CA GLN A 77 -7.78 -24.54 -22.42
C GLN A 77 -6.84 -25.59 -21.81
N ARG A 78 -5.90 -25.21 -20.94
CA ARG A 78 -4.94 -26.16 -20.30
C ARG A 78 -5.40 -26.65 -18.94
N LEU A 79 -6.31 -25.91 -18.28
CA LEU A 79 -6.80 -26.21 -16.94
C LEU A 79 -8.19 -26.88 -16.93
N LEU A 80 -8.79 -27.06 -18.10
CA LEU A 80 -10.02 -27.82 -18.37
C LEU A 80 -9.68 -29.11 -19.11
#